data_AF-A0A6A5RKD3-F1
#
_entry.id   AF-A0A6A5RKD3-F1
#
_cell.length_a   1.000
_cell.length_b   1.000
_cell.length_c   1.000
_cell.angle_alpha   90.00
_cell.angle_beta   90.00
_cell.angle_gamma   90.00
#
_symmetry.space_group_name_H-M   'P 1'
#
loop_
_entity.id
_entity.type
_entity.pdbx_description
1 polymer ?
#
loop_
_entity_poly.entity_id
_entity_poly.type
_entity_poly.pdbx_seq_one_letter_code
_entity_poly.pdbx_strand_id
1 'polypeptide(L)'
;MKKLSNEADIQLALQAIQQDATLSQRRAAAIYNISQSTLSDQLARATPRCDYTPNTINLTKNEEELANVEDMANSLFAERHQPYIGKN
;
A
#
# COMPACT_ATOMS: atom_id res chain seq x y z
N MET A 1 -26.12 11.76 20.72
CA MET A 1 -25.46 11.54 19.41
C MET A 1 -24.05 11.04 19.65
N LYS A 2 -23.69 9.86 19.15
CA LYS A 2 -22.34 9.30 19.29
C LYS A 2 -21.45 10.08 18.32
N LYS A 3 -20.51 10.91 18.82
CA LYS A 3 -19.51 11.55 17.96
C LYS A 3 -18.76 10.41 17.26
N LEU A 4 -18.87 10.32 15.94
CA LEU A 4 -17.91 9.56 15.15
C LEU A 4 -16.56 10.18 15.50
N SER A 5 -15.65 9.39 16.06
CA SER A 5 -14.26 9.80 16.22
C SER A 5 -13.82 10.39 14.89
N ASN A 6 -13.49 11.70 14.86
CA ASN A 6 -13.09 12.33 13.62
C ASN A 6 -11.81 11.63 13.16
N GLU A 7 -11.81 11.10 11.94
CA GLU A 7 -10.63 10.42 11.38
C GLU A 7 -9.37 11.29 11.49
N ALA A 8 -9.54 12.62 11.36
CA ALA A 8 -8.48 13.60 11.57
C ALA A 8 -7.85 13.53 12.99
N ASP A 9 -8.66 13.38 14.04
CA ASP A 9 -8.17 13.29 15.42
C ASP A 9 -7.40 11.98 15.65
N ILE A 10 -7.84 10.90 15.00
CA ILE A 10 -7.15 9.60 15.03
C ILE A 10 -5.79 9.72 14.33
N GLN A 11 -5.73 10.30 13.14
CA GLN A 11 -4.49 10.48 12.39
C GLN A 11 -3.49 11.36 13.14
N LEU A 12 -3.97 12.46 13.71
CA LEU A 12 -3.15 13.38 14.50
C LEU A 12 -2.57 12.68 15.74
N ALA A 13 -3.38 11.86 16.42
CA ALA A 13 -2.93 11.09 17.58
C ALA A 13 -1.89 10.02 17.22
N LEU A 14 -2.02 9.35 16.06
CA LEU A 14 -1.04 8.38 15.57
C LEU A 14 0.30 9.06 15.25
N GLN A 15 0.26 10.21 14.57
CA GLN A 15 1.46 11.00 14.27
C GLN A 15 2.15 11.48 15.55
N ALA A 16 1.40 11.95 16.54
CA ALA A 16 1.95 12.41 17.81
C ALA A 16 2.69 11.30 18.57
N ILE A 17 2.13 10.08 18.62
CA ILE A 17 2.78 8.92 19.24
C ILE A 17 4.04 8.50 18.48
N GLN A 18 4.05 8.62 17.15
CA GLN A 18 5.24 8.35 16.34
C GLN A 18 6.35 9.39 16.54
N GLN A 19 5.98 10.67 16.71
CA GLN A 19 6.96 11.75 16.90
C GLN A 19 7.51 11.80 18.32
N ASP A 20 6.70 11.51 19.34
CA ASP A 20 7.10 11.52 20.74
C ASP A 20 6.98 10.12 21.36
N ALA A 21 8.11 9.42 21.46
CA ALA A 21 8.19 8.10 22.08
C ALA A 21 7.85 8.07 23.58
N THR A 22 7.81 9.24 24.25
CA THR A 22 7.39 9.35 25.65
C THR A 22 5.87 9.45 25.81
N LEU A 23 5.16 9.74 24.72
CA LEU A 23 3.71 9.89 24.72
C LEU A 23 3.02 8.52 24.71
N SER A 24 2.43 8.15 25.86
CA SER A 24 1.64 6.92 25.95
C SER A 24 0.31 7.03 25.19
N GLN A 25 -0.18 5.89 24.67
CA GLN A 25 -1.48 5.79 23.99
C GLN A 25 -2.64 6.35 24.82
N ARG A 26 -2.66 6.10 26.14
CA ARG A 26 -3.69 6.61 27.05
C ARG A 26 -3.67 8.14 27.10
N ARG A 27 -2.48 8.74 27.12
CA ARG A 27 -2.33 10.19 27.18
C ARG A 27 -2.70 10.84 25.85
N ALA A 28 -2.29 10.27 24.73
CA ALA A 28 -2.71 10.70 23.39
C ALA A 28 -4.24 10.63 23.23
N ALA A 29 -4.86 9.52 23.65
CA ALA A 29 -6.30 9.35 23.59
C ALA A 29 -7.07 10.45 24.36
N ALA A 30 -6.56 10.85 25.53
CA ALA A 30 -7.13 11.93 26.31
C ALA A 30 -6.97 13.31 25.65
N ILE A 31 -5.82 13.60 25.05
CA ILE A 31 -5.53 14.88 24.39
C ILE A 31 -6.44 15.08 23.16
N TYR A 32 -6.57 14.03 22.34
CA TYR A 32 -7.35 14.08 21.10
C TYR A 32 -8.81 13.64 21.27
N ASN A 33 -9.25 13.40 22.51
CA ASN A 33 -10.61 13.00 22.86
C ASN A 33 -11.13 11.81 22.03
N ILE A 34 -10.27 10.81 21.84
CA ILE A 34 -10.57 9.55 21.15
C ILE A 34 -10.61 8.39 22.14
N SER A 35 -11.32 7.32 21.79
CA SER A 35 -11.33 6.12 22.63
C SER A 35 -9.97 5.41 22.54
N GLN A 36 -9.46 4.94 23.68
CA GLN A 36 -8.18 4.23 23.71
C GLN A 36 -8.24 2.90 22.95
N SER A 37 -9.41 2.24 22.91
CA SER A 37 -9.63 1.04 22.09
C SER A 37 -9.49 1.35 20.61
N THR A 38 -10.05 2.45 20.11
CA THR A 38 -9.91 2.86 18.70
C THR A 38 -8.44 3.09 18.32
N LEU A 39 -7.69 3.74 19.19
CA LEU A 39 -6.27 4.02 18.97
C LEU A 39 -5.44 2.73 18.98
N SER A 40 -5.71 1.84 19.94
CA SER A 40 -5.08 0.52 20.04
C SER A 40 -5.37 -0.35 18.82
N ASP A 41 -6.63 -0.39 18.36
CA ASP A 41 -7.04 -1.14 17.19
C ASP A 41 -6.30 -0.66 15.94
N GLN A 42 -6.15 0.65 15.75
CA GLN A 42 -5.44 1.20 14.59
C GLN A 42 -3.94 0.93 14.61
N LEU A 43 -3.30 1.02 15.78
CA LEU A 43 -1.89 0.65 15.92
C LEU A 43 -1.66 -0.85 15.66
N ALA A 44 -2.60 -1.70 16.07
CA ALA A 44 -2.55 -3.14 15.80
C ALA A 44 -2.83 -3.45 14.31
N ARG A 45 -3.79 -2.75 13.70
CA ARG A 45 -4.21 -2.92 12.29
C ARG A 45 -3.11 -2.56 11.28
N ALA A 46 -2.08 -1.81 11.70
CA ALA A 46 -0.88 -1.55 10.92
C ALA A 46 -0.06 -2.80 10.58
N THR A 47 -0.33 -3.95 11.23
CA THR A 47 0.11 -5.25 10.73
C THR A 47 -0.96 -5.83 9.82
N PRO A 48 -0.87 -5.65 8.48
CA PRO A 48 -1.77 -6.32 7.59
C PRO A 48 -1.57 -7.83 7.75
N ARG A 49 -2.66 -8.53 8.07
CA ARG A 49 -2.77 -9.99 7.93
C ARG A 49 -2.77 -10.41 6.44
N CYS A 50 -2.38 -9.49 5.54
CA CYS A 50 -2.64 -9.51 4.11
C CYS A 50 -1.49 -10.09 3.29
N ASP A 51 -0.33 -10.34 3.90
CA ASP A 51 0.79 -11.02 3.24
C ASP A 51 0.61 -12.55 3.25
N TYR A 52 -0.62 -13.01 3.03
CA TYR A 52 -0.86 -14.42 2.70
C TYR A 52 -0.93 -14.56 1.19
N THR A 53 0.16 -15.01 0.58
CA THR A 53 0.15 -15.48 -0.80
C THR A 53 -0.60 -16.81 -0.86
N PRO A 54 -1.73 -16.92 -1.58
CA PRO A 54 -2.41 -18.20 -1.73
C PRO A 54 -1.48 -19.19 -2.43
N ASN A 55 -1.39 -20.42 -1.91
CA ASN A 55 -0.51 -21.49 -2.40
C ASN A 55 -0.80 -21.94 -3.85
N THR A 56 -1.81 -21.33 -4.49
CA THR A 56 -2.27 -21.59 -5.85
C THR A 56 -1.67 -20.63 -6.89
N ILE A 57 -0.88 -19.63 -6.48
CA ILE A 57 -0.17 -18.76 -7.42
C ILE A 57 1.05 -19.53 -7.97
N ASN A 58 0.82 -20.32 -9.02
CA ASN A 58 1.89 -20.81 -9.89
C ASN A 58 2.35 -19.63 -10.78
N LEU A 59 3.22 -18.77 -10.27
CA LEU A 59 3.94 -17.75 -11.05
C LEU A 59 4.96 -18.45 -11.97
N THR A 60 4.52 -18.92 -13.13
CA THR A 60 5.44 -19.13 -14.25
C THR A 60 5.97 -17.75 -14.67
N LYS A 61 7.25 -17.49 -14.40
CA LYS A 61 7.95 -16.19 -14.49
C LYS A 61 8.02 -15.53 -15.88
N ASN A 62 7.16 -15.87 -16.84
CA ASN A 62 7.51 -15.69 -18.25
C ASN A 62 6.57 -14.80 -19.08
N GLU A 63 5.62 -14.07 -18.49
CA GLU A 63 4.72 -13.20 -19.27
C GLU A 63 5.12 -11.72 -19.22
N GLU A 64 5.52 -11.22 -18.04
CA GLU A 64 5.90 -9.81 -17.87
C GLU A 64 7.25 -9.49 -18.53
N GLU A 65 8.17 -10.46 -18.61
CA GLU A 65 9.47 -10.28 -19.25
C GLU A 65 9.36 -10.21 -20.78
N LEU A 66 8.40 -10.94 -21.39
CA LEU A 66 8.19 -10.96 -22.85
C LEU A 66 7.58 -9.66 -23.39
N ALA A 67 6.62 -9.06 -22.69
CA ALA A 67 5.97 -7.81 -23.12
C ALA A 67 6.98 -6.66 -23.25
N ASN A 68 7.99 -6.62 -22.36
CA ASN A 68 9.01 -5.58 -22.35
C ASN A 68 9.99 -5.69 -23.53
N VAL A 69 10.24 -6.89 -24.07
CA VAL A 69 11.17 -7.08 -25.20
C VAL A 69 10.52 -6.72 -26.54
N GLU A 70 9.22 -6.98 -26.70
CA GLU A 70 8.47 -6.63 -27.91
C GLU A 70 8.35 -5.11 -28.08
N ASP A 71 8.03 -4.38 -27.02
CA ASP A 71 7.89 -2.92 -27.07
C ASP A 71 9.22 -2.21 -27.43
N MET A 72 10.34 -2.71 -26.91
CA MET A 72 11.68 -2.18 -27.27
C MET A 72 12.03 -2.46 -28.73
N ALA A 73 11.77 -3.67 -29.23
CA ALA A 73 12.03 -4.02 -30.62
C ALA A 73 11.17 -3.18 -31.58
N ASN A 74 9.88 -3.02 -31.26
CA ASN A 74 8.92 -2.28 -32.09
C ASN A 74 9.23 -0.78 -32.18
N SER A 75 9.72 -0.18 -31.09
CA SER A 75 10.23 1.19 -31.09
C SER A 75 11.44 1.37 -32.02
N LEU A 76 12.34 0.39 -32.08
CA LEU A 76 13.55 0.41 -32.93
C LEU A 76 13.22 0.22 -34.42
N PHE A 77 12.19 -0.55 -34.76
CA PHE A 77 11.77 -0.75 -36.16
C PHE A 77 11.02 0.45 -36.75
N ALA A 78 10.34 1.25 -35.92
CA ALA A 78 9.62 2.45 -36.36
C ALA A 78 10.54 3.53 -36.94
N GLU A 79 11.78 3.66 -36.45
CA GLU A 79 12.76 4.64 -36.96
C GLU A 79 13.35 4.26 -38.32
N ARG A 80 13.36 2.96 -38.67
CA ARG A 80 14.03 2.44 -39.87
C ARG A 80 13.08 2.21 -41.06
N HIS A 81 11.81 2.56 -40.92
CA HIS A 81 10.77 2.40 -41.95
C HIS A 81 10.74 0.99 -42.59
N GLN A 82 10.93 -0.07 -41.78
CA GLN A 82 10.78 -1.46 -42.21
C GLN A 82 9.45 -2.05 -41.71
N PRO A 83 8.85 -3.03 -42.42
CA PRO A 83 7.57 -3.60 -42.03
C PRO A 83 7.69 -4.43 -40.74
N TYR A 84 6.65 -4.32 -39.90
CA TYR A 84 6.50 -5.00 -38.62
C TYR A 84 6.54 -6.52 -38.81
N ILE A 85 7.44 -7.21 -38.09
CA ILE A 85 7.54 -8.67 -38.14
C ILE A 85 6.69 -9.26 -37.01
N GLY A 86 5.38 -9.41 -37.26
CA GLY A 86 4.50 -10.28 -36.48
C GLY A 86 4.35 -11.63 -37.18
N LYS A 87 4.30 -12.73 -36.42
CA LYS A 87 4.05 -14.09 -36.94
C LYS A 87 2.53 -14.33 -37.13
N ASN A 88 2.18 -15.15 -38.13
CA ASN A 88 0.87 -15.82 -38.22
C ASN A 88 0.70 -16.85 -37.09
#